data_AF-A0A254QGS3-F1
#
_entry.id   AF-A0A254QGS3-F1
#
_cell.length_a   1.000
_cell.length_b   1.000
_cell.length_c   1.000
_cell.angle_alpha   90.00
_cell.angle_beta   90.00
_cell.angle_gamma   90.00
#
_symmetry.space_group_name_H-M   'P 1'
#
loop_
_entity.id
_entity.type
_entity.pdbx_description
1 polymer ?
#
loop_
_entity_poly.entity_id
_entity_poly.type
_entity_poly.pdbx_seq_one_letter_code
_entity_poly.pdbx_strand_id
1 'polypeptide(L)'
;MTLCLTNGCRKIQGHRGQHDIYPSTPWAFMASKDKDKLSKAGFATPRGGAKGAYQNHVLRSNKVIVPFERLGQAPLASYQDGYVVRLFPDQYFDGPGQAKLAFGQPNAPQVGVDAFVLYRTHDQLANFPPLADWSVRSLSLNGSPATERVAGAIDTGEYVLRIAAHGNNAARSEGPPQGIFAPEYATENTNYLAKCILAWLTAHTVDSPYVAAQAQHLEEILRDVGLFQPRDWEAMGLLRSGHTTCPLCMKHIRYSELHDQVSFADEASLLNASEQVENATRSTVVNLFHMVPLTYSDIEHIPQNVAWGHAICNTKLGQRKCYPLSELIAVGSKVGVVDGDGVISTFGWISRNLEMIRSPAGAVWIRIVEDHFSSEDQAALIDFLEEYRGQ
;
A
#
# COMPACT_ATOMS: atom_id res chain seq x y z
N MET A 1 -9.54 16.19 -27.23
CA MET A 1 -10.55 16.85 -26.35
C MET A 1 -9.78 17.86 -25.50
N THR A 2 -10.35 18.95 -24.97
CA THR A 2 -9.54 19.96 -24.24
C THR A 2 -10.07 20.19 -22.83
N LEU A 3 -9.17 20.24 -21.84
CA LEU A 3 -9.52 20.52 -20.44
C LEU A 3 -9.78 22.01 -20.19
N CYS A 4 -10.53 22.32 -19.14
CA CYS A 4 -10.86 23.69 -18.75
C CYS A 4 -9.68 24.46 -18.16
N LEU A 5 -8.90 23.82 -17.28
CA LEU A 5 -7.67 24.32 -16.63
C LEU A 5 -7.81 25.60 -15.77
N THR A 6 -8.96 26.28 -15.80
CA THR A 6 -9.25 27.42 -14.93
C THR A 6 -9.19 26.97 -13.48
N ASN A 7 -8.28 27.54 -12.69
CA ASN A 7 -8.00 27.13 -11.30
C ASN A 7 -7.68 25.62 -11.15
N GLY A 8 -7.02 25.02 -12.14
CA GLY A 8 -6.70 23.59 -12.15
C GLY A 8 -7.89 22.68 -12.48
N CYS A 9 -9.02 23.24 -12.95
CA CYS A 9 -10.21 22.46 -13.30
C CYS A 9 -9.90 21.37 -14.35
N ARG A 10 -10.28 20.13 -14.04
CA ARG A 10 -10.06 18.96 -14.90
C ARG A 10 -11.30 18.54 -15.70
N LYS A 11 -12.37 19.32 -15.66
CA LYS A 11 -13.53 19.15 -16.54
C LYS A 11 -13.18 19.59 -17.98
N ILE A 12 -13.99 19.17 -18.94
CA ILE A 12 -13.83 19.56 -20.35
C ILE A 12 -14.12 21.06 -20.52
N GLN A 13 -13.39 21.72 -21.42
CA GLN A 13 -13.60 23.12 -21.76
C GLN A 13 -15.06 23.38 -22.17
N GLY A 14 -15.64 24.47 -21.64
CA GLY A 14 -17.06 24.80 -21.86
C GLY A 14 -18.04 24.04 -20.97
N HIS A 15 -17.58 23.34 -19.93
CA HIS A 15 -18.47 22.72 -18.95
C HIS A 15 -19.38 23.74 -18.26
N ARG A 16 -20.56 23.28 -17.84
CA ARG A 16 -21.47 24.05 -16.98
C ARG A 16 -21.17 23.77 -15.50
N GLY A 17 -21.59 24.68 -14.61
CA GLY A 17 -21.42 24.52 -13.16
C GLY A 17 -20.02 24.84 -12.64
N GLN A 18 -19.76 24.50 -11.37
CA GLN A 18 -18.53 24.87 -10.67
C GLN A 18 -17.29 24.17 -11.25
N HIS A 19 -16.17 24.89 -11.23
CA HIS A 19 -14.85 24.32 -11.50
C HIS A 19 -14.52 23.24 -10.46
N ASP A 20 -13.83 22.20 -10.90
CA ASP A 20 -13.58 21.02 -10.09
C ASP A 20 -12.24 20.41 -10.49
N ILE A 21 -11.35 20.28 -9.50
CA ILE A 21 -10.01 19.70 -9.64
C ILE A 21 -10.06 18.16 -9.56
N TYR A 22 -11.13 17.57 -9.03
CA TYR A 22 -11.31 16.12 -8.86
C TYR A 22 -12.66 15.62 -9.41
N PRO A 23 -13.03 15.94 -10.67
CA PRO A 23 -14.34 15.56 -11.20
C PRO A 23 -14.46 14.06 -11.38
N SER A 24 -15.65 13.51 -11.11
CA SER A 24 -15.99 12.10 -11.35
C SER A 24 -16.43 11.81 -12.79
N THR A 25 -16.65 12.86 -13.61
CA THR A 25 -17.06 12.74 -15.01
C THR A 25 -16.13 11.91 -15.90
N PRO A 26 -14.80 11.88 -15.72
CA PRO A 26 -13.89 11.14 -16.61
C PRO A 26 -14.15 9.64 -16.70
N TRP A 27 -14.70 9.02 -15.64
CA TRP A 27 -15.07 7.61 -15.62
C TRP A 27 -16.59 7.41 -15.47
N ALA A 28 -17.40 8.44 -15.77
CA ALA A 28 -18.85 8.36 -15.66
C ALA A 28 -19.47 7.35 -16.64
N PHE A 29 -18.78 7.05 -17.75
CA PHE A 29 -19.20 6.03 -18.74
C PHE A 29 -19.15 4.59 -18.20
N MET A 30 -18.42 4.36 -17.10
CA MET A 30 -18.27 3.02 -16.53
C MET A 30 -19.53 2.54 -15.81
N ALA A 31 -19.73 1.22 -15.78
CA ALA A 31 -20.75 0.56 -14.99
C ALA A 31 -20.51 0.76 -13.48
N SER A 32 -21.58 0.63 -12.69
CA SER A 32 -21.50 0.85 -11.23
C SER A 32 -20.47 -0.06 -10.55
N LYS A 33 -20.36 -1.33 -10.96
CA LYS A 33 -19.39 -2.27 -10.38
C LYS A 33 -17.92 -1.82 -10.55
N ASP A 34 -17.60 -1.16 -11.67
CA ASP A 34 -16.25 -0.64 -11.92
C ASP A 34 -16.00 0.64 -11.12
N LYS A 35 -17.00 1.53 -11.05
CA LYS A 35 -16.98 2.72 -10.19
C LYS A 35 -16.78 2.34 -8.72
N ASP A 36 -17.44 1.30 -8.24
CA ASP A 36 -17.28 0.77 -6.88
C ASP A 36 -15.87 0.22 -6.65
N LYS A 37 -15.32 -0.50 -7.63
CA LYS A 37 -13.94 -1.01 -7.57
C LYS A 37 -12.91 0.13 -7.53
N LEU A 38 -13.08 1.17 -8.36
CA LEU A 38 -12.24 2.37 -8.35
C LEU A 38 -12.36 3.16 -7.04
N SER A 39 -13.57 3.27 -6.50
CA SER A 39 -13.82 3.90 -5.21
C SER A 39 -13.02 3.20 -4.11
N LYS A 40 -13.14 1.86 -4.03
CA LYS A 40 -12.42 1.02 -3.07
C LYS A 40 -10.90 1.13 -3.18
N ALA A 41 -10.36 1.23 -4.39
CA ALA A 41 -8.91 1.43 -4.59
C ALA A 41 -8.39 2.73 -3.94
N GLY A 42 -9.24 3.75 -3.84
CA GLY A 42 -8.88 5.02 -3.21
C GLY A 42 -9.03 5.08 -1.70
N PHE A 43 -9.40 3.98 -1.05
CA PHE A 43 -9.47 3.90 0.41
C PHE A 43 -8.22 3.24 1.00
N ALA A 44 -7.88 3.64 2.21
CA ALA A 44 -6.91 2.95 3.06
C ALA A 44 -7.51 1.61 3.55
N THR A 45 -6.72 0.55 3.45
CA THR A 45 -7.06 -0.84 3.80
C THR A 45 -5.90 -1.50 4.56
N PRO A 46 -5.56 -1.00 5.76
CA PRO A 46 -4.36 -1.43 6.45
C PRO A 46 -4.39 -2.91 6.83
N ARG A 47 -3.33 -3.63 6.46
CA ARG A 47 -3.08 -5.00 6.94
C ARG A 47 -2.83 -4.93 8.45
N GLY A 48 -3.72 -5.51 9.26
CA GLY A 48 -3.68 -5.44 10.73
C GLY A 48 -4.84 -4.66 11.38
N GLY A 49 -5.68 -4.00 10.58
CA GLY A 49 -7.02 -3.50 10.94
C GLY A 49 -7.15 -2.82 12.31
N ALA A 50 -8.22 -3.16 13.04
CA ALA A 50 -8.58 -2.56 14.32
C ALA A 50 -7.51 -2.71 15.42
N LYS A 51 -6.61 -3.70 15.32
CA LYS A 51 -5.58 -3.98 16.35
C LYS A 51 -4.60 -2.82 16.54
N GLY A 52 -4.30 -2.08 15.47
CA GLY A 52 -3.43 -0.90 15.53
C GLY A 52 -4.17 0.41 15.82
N ALA A 53 -5.46 0.34 16.15
CA ALA A 53 -6.36 1.49 16.18
C ALA A 53 -6.46 2.23 14.83
N TYR A 54 -6.21 1.54 13.71
CA TYR A 54 -6.32 2.14 12.39
C TYR A 54 -7.77 2.27 11.93
N GLN A 55 -8.05 3.32 11.16
CA GLN A 55 -9.27 3.47 10.39
C GLN A 55 -9.21 2.62 9.13
N ASN A 56 -10.33 1.97 8.80
CA ASN A 56 -10.50 1.19 7.57
C ASN A 56 -11.52 1.85 6.66
N HIS A 57 -11.34 1.72 5.35
CA HIS A 57 -12.27 2.22 4.33
C HIS A 57 -12.53 3.73 4.39
N VAL A 58 -11.52 4.50 4.78
CA VAL A 58 -11.51 5.97 4.69
C VAL A 58 -10.55 6.41 3.59
N LEU A 59 -10.66 7.66 3.13
CA LEU A 59 -9.77 8.21 2.12
C LEU A 59 -8.30 8.12 2.56
N ARG A 60 -7.41 7.85 1.61
CA ARG A 60 -5.95 7.79 1.83
C ARG A 60 -5.33 9.13 2.22
N SER A 61 -6.04 10.25 2.06
CA SER A 61 -5.57 11.58 2.45
C SER A 61 -5.83 11.94 3.91
N ASN A 62 -6.44 11.03 4.68
CA ASN A 62 -6.82 11.29 6.07
C ASN A 62 -5.61 11.30 7.02
N LYS A 63 -5.84 11.77 8.25
CA LYS A 63 -4.89 11.76 9.36
C LYS A 63 -4.26 10.38 9.52
N VAL A 64 -2.95 10.35 9.72
CA VAL A 64 -2.17 9.11 9.80
C VAL A 64 -1.74 8.77 11.24
N ILE A 65 -1.56 7.49 11.51
CA ILE A 65 -0.89 6.99 12.72
C ILE A 65 0.57 6.67 12.39
N VAL A 66 1.50 7.33 13.07
CA VAL A 66 2.95 7.09 12.96
C VAL A 66 3.44 6.37 14.22
N PRO A 67 3.97 5.14 14.14
CA PRO A 67 4.57 4.49 15.30
C PRO A 67 5.80 5.26 15.80
N PHE A 68 5.97 5.37 17.11
CA PHE A 68 7.08 6.09 17.73
C PHE A 68 8.45 5.62 17.23
N GLU A 69 8.64 4.32 17.09
CA GLU A 69 9.87 3.69 16.56
C GLU A 69 10.15 3.99 15.08
N ARG A 70 9.19 4.61 14.36
CA ARG A 70 9.32 5.04 12.97
C ARG A 70 9.25 6.56 12.80
N LEU A 71 9.18 7.32 13.89
CA LEU A 71 8.97 8.77 13.85
C LEU A 71 10.08 9.49 13.08
N GLY A 72 11.34 9.06 13.24
CA GLY A 72 12.48 9.63 12.51
C GLY A 72 12.58 9.25 11.03
N GLN A 73 11.75 8.29 10.56
CA GLN A 73 11.70 7.88 9.15
C GLN A 73 10.53 8.54 8.42
N ALA A 74 9.44 8.86 9.13
CA ALA A 74 8.22 9.37 8.54
C ALA A 74 8.37 10.84 8.09
N PRO A 75 7.98 11.19 6.85
CA PRO A 75 8.04 12.58 6.38
C PRO A 75 6.80 13.35 6.88
N LEU A 76 6.84 13.74 8.15
CA LEU A 76 5.72 14.33 8.89
C LEU A 76 5.07 15.54 8.19
N ALA A 77 5.87 16.36 7.52
CA ALA A 77 5.41 17.56 6.81
C ALA A 77 4.51 17.26 5.60
N SER A 78 4.53 16.03 5.08
CA SER A 78 3.76 15.63 3.91
C SER A 78 2.33 15.19 4.23
N TYR A 79 2.00 14.97 5.51
CA TYR A 79 0.64 14.60 5.96
C TYR A 79 -0.24 15.83 6.13
N GLN A 80 -1.06 16.14 5.12
CA GLN A 80 -1.88 17.36 5.05
C GLN A 80 -2.98 17.40 6.12
N ASP A 81 -3.59 16.25 6.43
CA ASP A 81 -4.57 16.09 7.51
C ASP A 81 -3.92 15.79 8.88
N GLY A 82 -2.59 15.96 8.96
CA GLY A 82 -1.79 15.75 10.15
C GLY A 82 -1.53 14.28 10.50
N TYR A 83 -0.89 14.07 11.64
CA TYR A 83 -0.54 12.75 12.15
C TYR A 83 -0.81 12.65 13.65
N VAL A 84 -0.74 11.42 14.17
CA VAL A 84 -0.70 11.13 15.60
C VAL A 84 0.33 10.05 15.87
N VAL A 85 1.12 10.22 16.92
CA VAL A 85 2.16 9.27 17.32
C VAL A 85 1.54 8.15 18.15
N ARG A 86 1.79 6.90 17.75
CA ARG A 86 1.42 5.72 18.53
C ARG A 86 2.60 5.26 19.38
N LEU A 87 2.39 5.21 20.68
CA LEU A 87 3.30 4.63 21.66
C LEU A 87 2.76 3.29 22.18
N PHE A 88 3.63 2.33 22.45
CA PHE A 88 3.31 1.19 23.33
C PHE A 88 3.60 1.56 24.78
N PRO A 89 2.97 0.89 25.76
CA PRO A 89 3.18 1.20 27.17
C PRO A 89 4.65 1.10 27.59
N ASP A 90 5.38 0.07 27.14
CA ASP A 90 6.82 -0.11 27.37
C ASP A 90 7.70 0.95 26.70
N GLN A 91 7.18 1.65 25.67
CA GLN A 91 7.87 2.78 25.08
C GLN A 91 7.73 4.02 25.97
N TYR A 92 6.54 4.27 26.55
CA TYR A 92 6.20 5.48 27.30
C TYR A 92 6.49 5.44 28.80
N PHE A 93 6.38 4.27 29.44
CA PHE A 93 6.55 4.12 30.89
C PHE A 93 7.90 3.46 31.23
N ASP A 94 8.54 3.93 32.30
CA ASP A 94 9.69 3.24 32.93
C ASP A 94 9.22 2.19 33.96
N GLY A 95 7.99 2.35 34.47
CA GLY A 95 7.35 1.42 35.38
C GLY A 95 5.88 1.79 35.64
N PRO A 96 5.16 1.04 36.48
CA PRO A 96 3.77 1.34 36.82
C PRO A 96 3.61 2.77 37.34
N GLY A 97 2.77 3.57 36.67
CA GLY A 97 2.51 4.96 37.07
C GLY A 97 3.66 5.94 36.83
N GLN A 98 4.74 5.55 36.15
CA GLN A 98 5.93 6.39 35.93
C GLN A 98 6.26 6.52 34.44
N ALA A 99 5.97 7.69 33.87
CA ALA A 99 6.36 8.03 32.50
C ALA A 99 7.88 8.23 32.40
N LYS A 100 8.49 7.86 31.26
CA LYS A 100 9.93 8.09 31.06
C LYS A 100 10.23 9.59 31.00
N LEU A 101 11.35 9.99 31.62
CA LEU A 101 11.80 11.39 31.62
C LEU A 101 11.98 11.99 30.21
N ALA A 102 12.27 11.15 29.22
CA ALA A 102 12.41 11.56 27.82
C ALA A 102 11.12 12.20 27.25
N PHE A 103 9.94 11.81 27.74
CA PHE A 103 8.66 12.39 27.29
C PHE A 103 8.32 13.73 27.96
N GLY A 104 9.13 14.18 28.93
CA GLY A 104 9.07 15.53 29.48
C GLY A 104 9.95 16.54 28.73
N GLN A 105 10.70 16.11 27.72
CA GLN A 105 11.62 16.99 26.98
C GLN A 105 10.89 17.81 25.90
N PRO A 106 11.39 19.01 25.56
CA PRO A 106 10.90 19.76 24.41
C PRO A 106 10.97 18.92 23.13
N ASN A 107 9.89 18.93 22.33
CA ASN A 107 9.72 18.16 21.10
C ASN A 107 9.47 16.65 21.25
N ALA A 108 9.37 16.12 22.48
CA ALA A 108 8.88 14.75 22.66
C ALA A 108 7.37 14.68 22.36
N PRO A 109 6.87 13.56 21.79
CA PRO A 109 5.43 13.36 21.59
C PRO A 109 4.67 13.46 22.92
N GLN A 110 3.58 14.21 22.92
CA GLN A 110 2.75 14.49 24.08
C GLN A 110 1.48 13.62 24.05
N VAL A 111 1.43 12.67 24.98
CA VAL A 111 0.25 11.79 25.12
C VAL A 111 -0.98 12.64 25.48
N GLY A 112 -2.09 12.40 24.79
CA GLY A 112 -3.32 13.17 24.93
C GLY A 112 -3.45 14.30 23.91
N VAL A 113 -2.34 14.78 23.36
CA VAL A 113 -2.30 15.88 22.38
C VAL A 113 -2.00 15.34 20.99
N ASP A 114 -0.73 15.10 20.67
CA ASP A 114 -0.26 14.60 19.37
C ASP A 114 0.17 13.13 19.43
N ALA A 115 0.08 12.49 20.60
CA ALA A 115 0.35 11.08 20.81
C ALA A 115 -0.75 10.36 21.60
N PHE A 116 -0.77 9.02 21.50
CA PHE A 116 -1.58 8.15 22.36
C PHE A 116 -0.84 6.85 22.69
N VAL A 117 -1.21 6.24 23.81
CA VAL A 117 -0.71 4.93 24.21
C VAL A 117 -1.69 3.84 23.74
N LEU A 118 -1.19 2.84 23.00
CA LEU A 118 -1.95 1.70 22.52
C LEU A 118 -1.62 0.45 23.34
N TYR A 119 -2.60 -0.06 24.08
CA TYR A 119 -2.48 -1.32 24.80
C TYR A 119 -2.96 -2.50 23.93
N ARG A 120 -2.13 -3.53 23.81
CA ARG A 120 -2.44 -4.73 22.98
C ARG A 120 -2.54 -6.03 23.77
N THR A 121 -1.99 -6.08 24.99
CA THR A 121 -2.02 -7.29 25.83
C THR A 121 -2.48 -6.97 27.25
N HIS A 122 -2.99 -8.00 27.93
CA HIS A 122 -3.32 -7.91 29.36
C HIS A 122 -2.07 -7.60 30.21
N ASP A 123 -0.93 -8.19 29.88
CA ASP A 123 0.33 -7.96 30.60
C ASP A 123 0.82 -6.51 30.47
N GLN A 124 0.71 -5.92 29.28
CA GLN A 124 1.03 -4.51 29.07
C GLN A 124 0.16 -3.61 29.97
N LEU A 125 -1.13 -3.91 30.06
CA LEU A 125 -2.06 -3.14 30.88
C LEU A 125 -1.80 -3.32 32.39
N ALA A 126 -1.43 -4.52 32.83
CA ALA A 126 -1.15 -4.80 34.24
C ALA A 126 0.19 -4.20 34.71
N ASN A 127 1.24 -4.32 33.88
CA ASN A 127 2.59 -3.85 34.22
C ASN A 127 2.76 -2.34 34.01
N PHE A 128 1.97 -1.73 33.13
CA PHE A 128 2.05 -0.31 32.81
C PHE A 128 0.65 0.31 32.76
N PRO A 129 -0.11 0.32 33.87
CA PRO A 129 -1.46 0.86 33.87
C PRO A 129 -1.47 2.35 33.47
N PRO A 130 -2.54 2.83 32.80
CA PRO A 130 -2.74 4.26 32.55
C PRO A 130 -2.61 5.07 33.84
N LEU A 131 -2.17 6.33 33.72
CA LEU A 131 -2.11 7.24 34.87
C LEU A 131 -3.53 7.52 35.41
N ALA A 132 -3.64 7.88 36.69
CA ALA A 132 -4.93 7.99 37.37
C ALA A 132 -5.84 9.09 36.78
N ASP A 133 -5.24 10.11 36.17
CA ASP A 133 -5.89 11.22 35.49
C ASP A 133 -6.12 10.96 33.99
N TRP A 134 -5.65 9.83 33.47
CA TRP A 134 -5.85 9.46 32.07
C TRP A 134 -7.22 8.87 31.81
N SER A 135 -7.69 9.11 30.60
CA SER A 135 -8.97 8.67 30.08
C SER A 135 -8.78 7.91 28.77
N VAL A 136 -9.70 6.96 28.52
CA VAL A 136 -9.79 6.31 27.22
C VAL A 136 -10.05 7.37 26.17
N ARG A 137 -9.36 7.28 25.03
CA ARG A 137 -9.58 8.19 23.92
C ARG A 137 -11.04 8.21 23.48
N SER A 138 -11.55 9.40 23.17
CA SER A 138 -12.90 9.62 22.68
C SER A 138 -12.92 10.75 21.64
N LEU A 139 -14.01 10.84 20.87
CA LEU A 139 -14.22 11.94 19.93
C LEU A 139 -15.07 13.02 20.57
N SER A 140 -14.73 14.28 20.32
CA SER A 140 -15.53 15.44 20.70
C SER A 140 -15.77 16.33 19.49
N LEU A 141 -16.98 16.85 19.35
CA LEU A 141 -17.36 17.84 18.35
C LEU A 141 -17.96 19.04 19.08
N ASN A 142 -17.36 20.22 18.92
CA ASN A 142 -17.80 21.44 19.61
C ASN A 142 -17.95 21.28 21.14
N GLY A 143 -17.05 20.50 21.75
CA GLY A 143 -17.06 20.23 23.19
C GLY A 143 -18.04 19.13 23.65
N SER A 144 -18.84 18.55 22.74
CA SER A 144 -19.76 17.45 23.05
C SER A 144 -19.21 16.11 22.57
N PRO A 145 -19.44 15.00 23.29
CA PRO A 145 -19.05 13.66 22.83
C PRO A 145 -19.62 13.34 21.45
N ALA A 146 -18.79 12.75 20.59
CA ALA A 146 -19.16 12.27 19.27
C ALA A 146 -18.93 10.75 19.18
N THR A 147 -19.82 10.05 18.48
CA THR A 147 -19.73 8.60 18.26
C THR A 147 -19.00 8.24 16.98
N GLU A 148 -18.91 9.18 16.04
CA GLU A 148 -18.30 8.99 14.72
C GLU A 148 -17.35 10.14 14.39
N ARG A 149 -16.30 9.83 13.62
CA ARG A 149 -15.35 10.85 13.16
C ARG A 149 -15.97 11.62 12.00
N VAL A 150 -16.32 12.86 12.26
CA VAL A 150 -16.81 13.82 11.27
C VAL A 150 -15.84 14.99 11.14
N ALA A 151 -16.00 15.79 10.09
CA ALA A 151 -15.20 17.00 9.92
C ALA A 151 -15.35 17.92 11.16
N GLY A 152 -14.21 18.38 11.69
CA GLY A 152 -14.16 19.19 12.91
C GLY A 152 -14.21 18.42 14.23
N ALA A 153 -14.40 17.09 14.21
CA ALA A 153 -14.27 16.28 15.42
C ALA A 153 -12.79 16.17 15.82
N ILE A 154 -12.52 16.30 17.12
CA ILE A 154 -11.18 16.18 17.71
C ILE A 154 -11.09 14.94 18.59
N ASP A 155 -9.90 14.32 18.62
CA ASP A 155 -9.59 13.27 19.58
C ASP A 155 -9.23 13.89 20.92
N THR A 156 -9.77 13.33 22.00
CA THR A 156 -9.45 13.69 23.39
C THR A 156 -9.14 12.43 24.18
N GLY A 157 -8.36 12.53 25.26
CA GLY A 157 -7.90 11.40 26.06
C GLY A 157 -6.57 10.79 25.57
N GLU A 158 -6.05 9.85 26.34
CA GLU A 158 -4.62 9.52 26.33
C GLU A 158 -4.32 8.13 25.74
N TYR A 159 -5.25 7.18 25.86
CA TYR A 159 -4.96 5.79 25.50
C TYR A 159 -6.10 5.06 24.79
N VAL A 160 -5.75 3.99 24.07
CA VAL A 160 -6.66 3.11 23.34
C VAL A 160 -6.38 1.67 23.73
N LEU A 161 -7.43 0.85 23.86
CA LEU A 161 -7.33 -0.57 24.20
C LEU A 161 -7.71 -1.42 22.99
N ARG A 162 -6.82 -2.32 22.58
CA ARG A 162 -7.05 -3.35 21.55
C ARG A 162 -6.48 -4.68 22.04
N ILE A 163 -7.01 -5.15 23.17
CA ILE A 163 -6.52 -6.33 23.89
C ILE A 163 -7.39 -7.53 23.49
N ALA A 164 -6.76 -8.57 22.96
CA ALA A 164 -7.42 -9.85 22.67
C ALA A 164 -7.66 -10.65 23.96
N ALA A 165 -8.67 -11.52 23.96
CA ALA A 165 -8.91 -12.43 25.08
C ALA A 165 -7.71 -13.37 25.28
N HIS A 166 -7.36 -13.64 26.54
CA HIS A 166 -6.27 -14.55 26.89
C HIS A 166 -6.55 -15.23 28.24
N GLY A 167 -6.62 -16.57 28.24
CA GLY A 167 -7.04 -17.35 29.41
C GLY A 167 -8.43 -16.92 29.89
N ASN A 168 -8.52 -16.53 31.16
CA ASN A 168 -9.78 -16.04 31.78
C ASN A 168 -10.03 -14.54 31.56
N ASN A 169 -9.11 -13.82 30.92
CA ASN A 169 -9.26 -12.39 30.70
C ASN A 169 -10.06 -12.11 29.42
N ALA A 170 -11.13 -11.32 29.54
CA ALA A 170 -11.97 -10.93 28.42
C ALA A 170 -11.27 -9.93 27.50
N ALA A 171 -11.58 -9.99 26.20
CA ALA A 171 -11.10 -9.01 25.23
C ALA A 171 -11.60 -7.60 25.58
N ARG A 172 -10.76 -6.59 25.31
CA ARG A 172 -11.09 -5.17 25.49
C ARG A 172 -10.81 -4.40 24.21
N SER A 173 -11.84 -3.74 23.69
CA SER A 173 -11.74 -2.87 22.52
C SER A 173 -12.38 -1.53 22.83
N GLU A 174 -11.60 -0.60 23.36
CA GLU A 174 -12.08 0.69 23.84
C GLU A 174 -11.33 1.84 23.16
N GLY A 175 -12.03 2.95 22.94
CA GLY A 175 -11.53 4.12 22.22
C GLY A 175 -11.64 3.99 20.69
N PRO A 176 -11.84 5.10 19.97
CA PRO A 176 -12.06 5.10 18.53
C PRO A 176 -10.75 4.88 17.76
N PRO A 177 -10.81 4.47 16.49
CA PRO A 177 -9.66 4.51 15.60
C PRO A 177 -9.08 5.93 15.45
N GLN A 178 -7.75 6.03 15.33
CA GLN A 178 -6.99 7.28 15.49
C GLN A 178 -6.46 7.88 14.17
N GLY A 179 -6.56 7.13 13.07
CA GLY A 179 -6.10 7.54 11.74
C GLY A 179 -5.81 6.32 10.87
N ILE A 180 -5.38 6.54 9.63
CA ILE A 180 -4.95 5.46 8.72
C ILE A 180 -3.51 5.03 9.00
N PHE A 181 -3.08 3.91 8.44
CA PHE A 181 -1.69 3.47 8.50
C PHE A 181 -0.82 4.39 7.64
N ALA A 182 0.23 4.99 8.22
CA ALA A 182 0.99 6.06 7.56
C ALA A 182 1.55 5.71 6.17
N PRO A 183 2.08 4.51 5.90
CA PRO A 183 2.51 4.14 4.55
C PRO A 183 1.40 4.15 3.50
N GLU A 184 0.12 4.01 3.88
CA GLU A 184 -0.99 4.03 2.91
C GLU A 184 -1.42 5.43 2.48
N TYR A 185 -0.83 6.46 3.07
CA TYR A 185 -1.20 7.84 2.83
C TYR A 185 -0.99 8.24 1.36
N ALA A 186 -1.93 9.02 0.84
CA ALA A 186 -1.83 9.65 -0.47
C ALA A 186 -2.62 10.95 -0.43
N THR A 187 -2.05 12.03 -0.98
CA THR A 187 -2.80 13.29 -1.13
C THR A 187 -4.06 13.06 -1.96
N GLU A 188 -5.05 13.94 -1.82
CA GLU A 188 -6.29 13.84 -2.60
C GLU A 188 -5.99 13.85 -4.11
N ASN A 189 -5.06 14.70 -4.55
CA ASN A 189 -4.60 14.76 -5.93
C ASN A 189 -3.94 13.47 -6.40
N THR A 190 -3.02 12.91 -5.61
CA THR A 190 -2.38 11.63 -5.90
C THR A 190 -3.42 10.51 -6.02
N ASN A 191 -4.36 10.44 -5.08
CA ASN A 191 -5.41 9.43 -5.06
C ASN A 191 -6.33 9.55 -6.28
N TYR A 192 -6.65 10.79 -6.68
CA TYR A 192 -7.43 11.07 -7.89
C TYR A 192 -6.71 10.59 -9.15
N LEU A 193 -5.42 10.93 -9.32
CA LEU A 193 -4.64 10.55 -10.49
C LEU A 193 -4.41 9.03 -10.57
N ALA A 194 -4.21 8.37 -9.43
CA ALA A 194 -4.18 6.91 -9.35
C ALA A 194 -5.50 6.29 -9.84
N LYS A 195 -6.65 6.84 -9.46
CA LYS A 195 -7.96 6.40 -9.98
C LYS A 195 -8.09 6.66 -11.49
N CYS A 196 -7.57 7.77 -12.01
CA CYS A 196 -7.54 8.01 -13.46
C CYS A 196 -6.77 6.94 -14.22
N ILE A 197 -5.58 6.55 -13.74
CA ILE A 197 -4.77 5.47 -14.33
C ILE A 197 -5.54 4.15 -14.26
N LEU A 198 -6.04 3.77 -13.10
CA LEU A 198 -6.78 2.51 -12.92
C LEU A 198 -8.05 2.45 -13.80
N ALA A 199 -8.77 3.56 -13.92
CA ALA A 199 -9.93 3.65 -14.80
C ALA A 199 -9.52 3.49 -16.27
N TRP A 200 -8.44 4.14 -16.68
CA TRP A 200 -7.94 3.99 -18.05
C TRP A 200 -7.52 2.54 -18.32
N LEU A 201 -6.81 1.89 -17.38
CA LEU A 201 -6.45 0.47 -17.47
C LEU A 201 -7.68 -0.46 -17.49
N THR A 202 -8.75 -0.14 -16.77
CA THR A 202 -10.02 -0.90 -16.84
C THR A 202 -10.64 -0.84 -18.24
N ALA A 203 -10.58 0.32 -18.92
CA ALA A 203 -11.07 0.44 -20.29
C ALA A 203 -10.21 -0.32 -21.32
N HIS A 204 -8.98 -0.70 -20.96
CA HIS A 204 -8.02 -1.38 -21.83
C HIS A 204 -7.76 -2.85 -21.46
N THR A 205 -8.58 -3.44 -20.59
CA THR A 205 -8.54 -4.91 -20.40
C THR A 205 -8.97 -5.65 -21.66
N VAL A 206 -8.57 -6.90 -21.79
CA VAL A 206 -9.10 -7.79 -22.85
C VAL A 206 -10.60 -7.98 -22.63
N ASP A 207 -11.37 -7.98 -23.71
CA ASP A 207 -12.84 -8.08 -23.69
C ASP A 207 -13.53 -6.96 -22.88
N SER A 208 -12.91 -5.77 -22.79
CA SER A 208 -13.54 -4.62 -22.12
C SER A 208 -14.83 -4.23 -22.84
N PRO A 209 -15.93 -3.93 -22.11
CA PRO A 209 -17.16 -3.41 -22.70
C PRO A 209 -17.01 -1.92 -23.09
N TYR A 210 -15.87 -1.31 -22.76
CA TYR A 210 -15.57 0.09 -23.05
C TYR A 210 -14.69 0.19 -24.29
N VAL A 211 -14.85 1.28 -25.03
CA VAL A 211 -14.00 1.60 -26.18
C VAL A 211 -13.03 2.73 -25.82
N ALA A 212 -11.84 2.73 -26.44
CA ALA A 212 -10.79 3.71 -26.16
C ALA A 212 -11.28 5.17 -26.21
N ALA A 213 -12.19 5.50 -27.14
CA ALA A 213 -12.77 6.84 -27.27
C ALA A 213 -13.52 7.31 -25.99
N GLN A 214 -14.13 6.40 -25.23
CA GLN A 214 -14.78 6.76 -23.96
C GLN A 214 -13.78 7.15 -22.88
N ALA A 215 -12.56 6.62 -22.94
CA ALA A 215 -11.48 6.92 -22.01
C ALA A 215 -10.69 8.19 -22.38
N GLN A 216 -11.06 8.91 -23.44
CA GLN A 216 -10.32 10.08 -23.90
C GLN A 216 -10.22 11.19 -22.83
N HIS A 217 -11.27 11.42 -22.02
CA HIS A 217 -11.19 12.40 -20.93
C HIS A 217 -10.12 12.02 -19.89
N LEU A 218 -10.01 10.73 -19.54
CA LEU A 218 -8.96 10.24 -18.64
C LEU A 218 -7.58 10.48 -19.23
N GLU A 219 -7.41 10.21 -20.52
CA GLU A 219 -6.16 10.42 -21.23
C GLU A 219 -5.75 11.91 -21.23
N GLU A 220 -6.65 12.84 -21.52
CA GLU A 220 -6.32 14.28 -21.49
C GLU A 220 -5.87 14.73 -20.09
N ILE A 221 -6.54 14.24 -19.03
CA ILE A 221 -6.13 14.51 -17.64
C ILE A 221 -4.71 13.98 -17.39
N LEU A 222 -4.45 12.73 -17.75
CA LEU A 222 -3.15 12.12 -17.54
C LEU A 222 -2.06 12.79 -18.39
N ARG A 223 -2.37 13.25 -19.61
CA ARG A 223 -1.43 14.00 -20.47
C ARG A 223 -1.08 15.35 -19.86
N ASP A 224 -2.07 16.09 -19.36
CA ASP A 224 -1.88 17.42 -18.73
C ASP A 224 -0.89 17.37 -17.55
N VAL A 225 -0.96 16.32 -16.73
CA VAL A 225 -0.04 16.12 -15.60
C VAL A 225 1.19 15.26 -15.95
N GLY A 226 1.44 14.99 -17.24
CA GLY A 226 2.61 14.23 -17.70
C GLY A 226 2.63 12.74 -17.33
N LEU A 227 1.50 12.18 -16.91
CA LEU A 227 1.34 10.77 -16.49
C LEU A 227 0.95 9.82 -17.63
N PHE A 228 0.45 10.33 -18.75
CA PHE A 228 0.09 9.49 -19.89
C PHE A 228 1.34 9.07 -20.67
N GLN A 229 1.94 7.95 -20.27
CA GLN A 229 3.18 7.44 -20.84
C GLN A 229 3.04 5.97 -21.25
N PRO A 230 2.30 5.65 -22.33
CA PRO A 230 2.03 4.26 -22.72
C PRO A 230 3.29 3.41 -22.97
N ARG A 231 4.36 4.01 -23.50
CA ARG A 231 5.64 3.31 -23.70
C ARG A 231 6.28 2.90 -22.38
N ASP A 232 6.24 3.78 -21.38
CA ASP A 232 6.78 3.48 -20.06
C ASP A 232 5.87 2.48 -19.33
N TRP A 233 4.56 2.53 -19.55
CA TRP A 233 3.63 1.51 -19.05
C TRP A 233 3.88 0.12 -19.67
N GLU A 234 4.21 0.03 -20.96
CA GLU A 234 4.65 -1.23 -21.57
C GLU A 234 5.99 -1.68 -20.97
N ALA A 235 6.97 -0.78 -20.81
CA ALA A 235 8.26 -1.10 -20.20
C ALA A 235 8.10 -1.60 -18.76
N MET A 236 7.15 -1.04 -18.00
CA MET A 236 6.81 -1.45 -16.64
C MET A 236 5.96 -2.73 -16.57
N GLY A 237 5.45 -3.23 -17.71
CA GLY A 237 4.59 -4.41 -17.76
C GLY A 237 3.14 -4.17 -17.34
N LEU A 238 2.68 -2.91 -17.32
CA LEU A 238 1.27 -2.54 -17.12
C LEU A 238 0.44 -2.73 -18.39
N LEU A 239 1.10 -2.63 -19.55
CA LEU A 239 0.52 -2.84 -20.86
C LEU A 239 1.31 -3.86 -21.68
N ARG A 240 0.61 -4.57 -22.55
CA ARG A 240 1.20 -5.34 -23.64
C ARG A 240 0.28 -5.35 -24.84
N SER A 241 0.77 -4.82 -25.97
CA SER A 241 -0.01 -4.73 -27.20
C SER A 241 -1.30 -3.93 -27.00
N GLY A 242 -1.22 -2.83 -26.24
CA GLY A 242 -2.37 -1.97 -25.94
C GLY A 242 -3.37 -2.50 -24.91
N HIS A 243 -3.14 -3.69 -24.33
CA HIS A 243 -4.01 -4.27 -23.31
C HIS A 243 -3.37 -4.27 -21.93
N THR A 244 -4.19 -4.06 -20.91
CA THR A 244 -3.80 -4.13 -19.50
C THR A 244 -3.28 -5.51 -19.13
N THR A 245 -2.13 -5.55 -18.47
CA THR A 245 -1.48 -6.76 -17.98
C THR A 245 -1.22 -6.71 -16.48
N CYS A 246 -1.15 -7.86 -15.85
CA CYS A 246 -0.63 -7.96 -14.49
C CYS A 246 0.88 -7.70 -14.50
N PRO A 247 1.40 -6.72 -13.75
CA PRO A 247 2.82 -6.35 -13.83
C PRO A 247 3.80 -7.44 -13.38
N LEU A 248 3.34 -8.37 -12.54
CA LEU A 248 4.18 -9.47 -12.10
C LEU A 248 4.25 -10.58 -13.16
N CYS A 249 3.14 -11.20 -13.53
CA CYS A 249 3.15 -12.35 -14.45
C CYS A 249 3.10 -11.96 -15.94
N MET A 250 2.89 -10.68 -16.24
CA MET A 250 2.75 -10.11 -17.60
C MET A 250 1.64 -10.74 -18.46
N LYS A 251 0.72 -11.49 -17.84
CA LYS A 251 -0.49 -12.00 -18.53
C LYS A 251 -1.48 -10.86 -18.71
N HIS A 252 -2.17 -10.86 -19.85
CA HIS A 252 -3.31 -9.98 -20.08
C HIS A 252 -4.38 -10.18 -19.01
N ILE A 253 -4.94 -9.07 -18.55
CA ILE A 253 -6.10 -9.07 -17.67
C ILE A 253 -7.34 -8.98 -18.53
N ARG A 254 -8.22 -9.99 -18.41
CA ARG A 254 -9.57 -9.95 -18.97
C ARG A 254 -10.48 -9.13 -18.09
N TYR A 255 -11.47 -8.48 -18.70
CA TYR A 255 -12.42 -7.64 -17.99
C TYR A 255 -13.20 -8.41 -16.90
N SER A 256 -13.55 -9.68 -17.14
CA SER A 256 -14.25 -10.50 -16.15
C SER A 256 -13.44 -10.68 -14.85
N GLU A 257 -12.12 -10.84 -14.95
CA GLU A 257 -11.22 -11.06 -13.81
C GLU A 257 -11.20 -9.89 -12.81
N LEU A 258 -11.61 -8.68 -13.23
CA LEU A 258 -11.79 -7.55 -12.33
C LEU A 258 -12.89 -7.81 -11.28
N HIS A 259 -13.83 -8.70 -11.55
CA HIS A 259 -15.04 -8.93 -10.75
C HIS A 259 -15.19 -10.37 -10.27
N ASP A 260 -14.52 -11.31 -10.95
CA ASP A 260 -14.49 -12.72 -10.55
C ASP A 260 -13.87 -12.87 -9.16
N GLN A 261 -14.42 -13.77 -8.34
CA GLN A 261 -13.89 -14.08 -7.01
C GLN A 261 -12.71 -15.04 -7.13
N VAL A 262 -11.65 -14.83 -6.35
CA VAL A 262 -10.59 -15.83 -6.27
C VAL A 262 -11.13 -17.10 -5.62
N SER A 263 -10.98 -18.23 -6.33
CA SER A 263 -10.99 -19.55 -5.72
C SER A 263 -9.54 -19.96 -5.48
N PHE A 264 -9.16 -20.23 -4.22
CA PHE A 264 -7.84 -20.77 -3.86
C PHE A 264 -7.82 -22.31 -3.81
N ALA A 265 -8.81 -22.97 -4.42
CA ALA A 265 -8.99 -24.43 -4.34
C ALA A 265 -7.95 -25.24 -5.13
N ASP A 266 -7.19 -24.62 -6.05
CA ASP A 266 -6.18 -25.32 -6.84
C ASP A 266 -4.83 -25.34 -6.11
N GLU A 267 -4.32 -26.54 -5.78
CA GLU A 267 -3.09 -26.81 -5.01
C GLU A 267 -1.83 -26.11 -5.58
N ALA A 268 -1.75 -25.89 -6.89
CA ALA A 268 -0.65 -25.15 -7.52
C ALA A 268 -0.62 -23.64 -7.18
N SER A 269 -1.75 -23.10 -6.71
CA SER A 269 -1.92 -21.68 -6.36
C SER A 269 -1.44 -21.33 -4.96
N LEU A 270 -1.21 -22.33 -4.10
CA LEU A 270 -0.93 -22.18 -2.67
C LEU A 270 0.54 -22.34 -2.27
N LEU A 271 1.43 -22.72 -3.19
CA LEU A 271 2.82 -23.14 -2.87
C LEU A 271 3.66 -22.10 -2.11
N ASN A 272 3.28 -20.82 -2.06
CA ASN A 272 4.00 -19.75 -1.35
C ASN A 272 3.09 -18.82 -0.51
N ALA A 273 1.81 -19.17 -0.30
CA ALA A 273 0.93 -18.34 0.53
C ALA A 273 1.17 -18.68 2.00
N SER A 274 1.47 -17.67 2.83
CA SER A 274 1.36 -17.82 4.29
C SER A 274 -0.06 -18.28 4.64
N GLU A 275 -0.21 -19.16 5.65
CA GLU A 275 -1.51 -19.63 6.15
C GLU A 275 -2.55 -18.51 6.16
N GLN A 276 -3.68 -18.75 5.49
CA GLN A 276 -4.78 -17.80 5.48
C GLN A 276 -5.43 -17.80 6.87
N VAL A 277 -5.55 -16.61 7.46
CA VAL A 277 -6.37 -16.40 8.66
C VAL A 277 -7.83 -16.59 8.26
N GLU A 278 -8.54 -17.49 8.95
CA GLU A 278 -9.99 -17.64 8.81
C GLU A 278 -10.68 -16.26 8.87
N ASN A 279 -11.56 -15.99 7.90
CA ASN A 279 -12.28 -14.72 7.65
C ASN A 279 -11.56 -13.66 6.79
N ALA A 280 -10.50 -13.99 6.04
CA ALA A 280 -10.00 -13.11 4.98
C ALA A 280 -11.11 -12.88 3.92
N THR A 281 -11.61 -11.65 3.85
CA THR A 281 -12.71 -11.24 2.95
C THR A 281 -12.38 -11.52 1.49
N ARG A 282 -13.23 -12.32 0.85
CA ARG A 282 -13.50 -12.44 -0.61
C ARG A 282 -12.80 -11.39 -1.49
N SER A 283 -11.56 -11.68 -1.90
CA SER A 283 -10.83 -10.85 -2.87
C SER A 283 -11.22 -11.24 -4.29
N THR A 284 -11.36 -10.24 -5.17
CA THR A 284 -11.46 -10.50 -6.62
C THR A 284 -10.14 -11.03 -7.18
N VAL A 285 -10.20 -11.71 -8.33
CA VAL A 285 -9.04 -12.27 -9.05
C VAL A 285 -8.00 -11.20 -9.36
N VAL A 286 -8.45 -9.99 -9.69
CA VAL A 286 -7.60 -8.82 -9.88
C VAL A 286 -7.89 -7.75 -8.83
N ASN A 287 -6.86 -7.15 -8.24
CA ASN A 287 -6.96 -6.06 -7.26
C ASN A 287 -5.88 -4.99 -7.51
N LEU A 288 -5.90 -3.93 -6.69
CA LEU A 288 -4.89 -2.86 -6.74
C LEU A 288 -3.50 -3.47 -6.51
N PHE A 289 -2.57 -3.19 -7.42
CA PHE A 289 -1.20 -3.67 -7.40
C PHE A 289 -0.25 -2.49 -7.26
N HIS A 290 0.65 -2.54 -6.28
CA HIS A 290 1.70 -1.56 -6.09
C HIS A 290 3.03 -2.10 -6.64
N MET A 291 3.61 -1.40 -7.60
CA MET A 291 4.91 -1.75 -8.20
C MET A 291 6.06 -1.58 -7.21
N VAL A 292 5.93 -0.60 -6.33
CA VAL A 292 6.89 -0.32 -5.26
C VAL A 292 6.12 -0.41 -3.95
N PRO A 293 6.61 -1.17 -2.95
CA PRO A 293 5.93 -1.28 -1.67
C PRO A 293 5.90 0.08 -0.98
N LEU A 294 4.83 0.34 -0.24
CA LEU A 294 4.69 1.55 0.54
C LEU A 294 5.45 1.40 1.86
N THR A 295 6.37 2.33 2.14
CA THR A 295 7.21 2.31 3.34
C THR A 295 6.98 3.57 4.19
N TYR A 296 7.61 3.63 5.37
CA TYR A 296 7.58 4.84 6.20
C TYR A 296 8.49 5.95 5.67
N SER A 297 9.58 5.61 4.98
CA SER A 297 10.54 6.57 4.43
C SER A 297 10.02 7.22 3.14
N ASP A 298 9.27 6.46 2.35
CA ASP A 298 8.84 6.85 1.00
C ASP A 298 7.32 6.72 0.89
N ILE A 299 6.62 7.65 1.54
CA ILE A 299 5.15 7.65 1.60
C ILE A 299 4.49 8.23 0.35
N GLU A 300 5.27 8.78 -0.58
CA GLU A 300 4.70 9.34 -1.80
C GLU A 300 4.14 8.19 -2.61
N HIS A 301 2.84 7.94 -2.43
CA HIS A 301 2.11 7.07 -3.31
C HIS A 301 2.26 7.64 -4.73
N ILE A 302 2.99 6.96 -5.60
CA ILE A 302 3.26 7.45 -6.95
C ILE A 302 2.16 6.89 -7.86
N PRO A 303 1.33 7.72 -8.54
CA PRO A 303 0.30 7.22 -9.44
C PRO A 303 0.84 6.25 -10.50
N GLN A 304 2.07 6.47 -10.99
CA GLN A 304 2.74 5.60 -11.95
C GLN A 304 3.07 4.20 -11.40
N ASN A 305 3.11 4.04 -10.07
CA ASN A 305 3.42 2.78 -9.41
C ASN A 305 2.16 1.95 -9.10
N VAL A 306 0.96 2.37 -9.52
CA VAL A 306 -0.26 1.56 -9.36
C VAL A 306 -0.74 0.95 -10.66
N ALA A 307 -1.28 -0.27 -10.52
CA ALA A 307 -1.82 -1.03 -11.62
C ALA A 307 -2.98 -1.93 -11.15
N TRP A 308 -3.62 -2.58 -12.10
CA TRP A 308 -4.38 -3.80 -11.84
C TRP A 308 -3.44 -5.00 -11.89
N GLY A 309 -3.51 -5.88 -10.90
CA GLY A 309 -2.72 -7.11 -10.87
C GLY A 309 -3.47 -8.27 -10.25
N HIS A 310 -3.07 -9.51 -10.59
CA HIS A 310 -3.66 -10.71 -10.03
C HIS A 310 -3.41 -10.79 -8.53
N ALA A 311 -4.45 -11.09 -7.75
CA ALA A 311 -4.38 -11.15 -6.28
C ALA A 311 -3.33 -12.16 -5.80
N ILE A 312 -3.23 -13.32 -6.46
CA ILE A 312 -2.18 -14.33 -6.16
C ILE A 312 -0.77 -13.76 -6.40
N CYS A 313 -0.59 -12.98 -7.46
CA CYS A 313 0.69 -12.33 -7.76
C CYS A 313 1.05 -11.30 -6.68
N ASN A 314 0.08 -10.47 -6.29
CA ASN A 314 0.23 -9.50 -5.20
C ASN A 314 0.63 -10.18 -3.87
N THR A 315 -0.05 -11.28 -3.52
CA THR A 315 0.27 -12.06 -2.31
C THR A 315 1.69 -12.62 -2.37
N LYS A 316 2.10 -13.20 -3.52
CA LYS A 316 3.44 -13.78 -3.70
C LYS A 316 4.55 -12.73 -3.68
N LEU A 317 4.30 -11.52 -4.19
CA LEU A 317 5.27 -10.43 -4.13
C LEU A 317 5.52 -9.94 -2.70
N GLY A 318 4.46 -9.85 -1.89
CA GLY A 318 4.56 -9.41 -0.50
C GLY A 318 4.85 -7.91 -0.40
N GLN A 319 5.90 -7.55 0.35
CA GLN A 319 6.34 -6.16 0.55
C GLN A 319 7.62 -5.85 -0.24
N ARG A 320 7.75 -6.43 -1.44
CA ARG A 320 8.93 -6.28 -2.31
C ARG A 320 8.60 -5.42 -3.52
N LYS A 321 9.63 -4.80 -4.11
CA LYS A 321 9.51 -4.11 -5.39
C LYS A 321 9.21 -5.13 -6.50
N CYS A 322 8.23 -4.82 -7.33
CA CYS A 322 8.01 -5.49 -8.61
C CYS A 322 8.98 -4.90 -9.64
N TYR A 323 10.12 -5.56 -9.85
CA TYR A 323 11.07 -5.15 -10.89
C TYR A 323 10.48 -5.43 -12.28
N PRO A 324 10.35 -4.45 -13.18
CA PRO A 324 9.97 -4.72 -14.57
C PRO A 324 11.03 -5.54 -15.31
N LEU A 325 10.62 -6.36 -16.28
CA LEU A 325 11.56 -7.13 -17.10
C LEU A 325 12.55 -6.21 -17.85
N SER A 326 12.09 -5.08 -18.36
CA SER A 326 12.92 -4.08 -19.03
C SER A 326 14.04 -3.54 -18.13
N GLU A 327 13.73 -3.27 -16.86
CA GLU A 327 14.70 -2.85 -15.84
C GLU A 327 15.74 -3.96 -15.62
N LEU A 328 15.30 -5.21 -15.45
CA LEU A 328 16.21 -6.34 -15.24
C LEU A 328 17.12 -6.59 -16.45
N ILE A 329 16.63 -6.40 -17.67
CA ILE A 329 17.44 -6.49 -18.90
C ILE A 329 18.50 -5.38 -18.93
N ALA A 330 18.13 -4.16 -18.54
CA ALA A 330 19.01 -3.00 -18.64
C ALA A 330 20.09 -2.94 -17.55
N VAL A 331 19.74 -3.28 -16.31
CA VAL A 331 20.62 -3.07 -15.15
C VAL A 331 20.85 -4.30 -14.27
N GLY A 332 20.12 -5.39 -14.51
CA GLY A 332 20.29 -6.66 -13.81
C GLY A 332 21.41 -7.53 -14.39
N SER A 333 21.57 -8.72 -13.83
CA SER A 333 22.52 -9.72 -14.31
C SER A 333 21.80 -10.82 -15.07
N LYS A 334 22.36 -11.32 -16.17
CA LYS A 334 21.85 -12.53 -16.81
C LYS A 334 22.02 -13.72 -15.86
N VAL A 335 20.99 -14.55 -15.77
CA VAL A 335 21.03 -15.83 -15.07
C VAL A 335 21.00 -16.93 -16.12
N GLY A 336 21.88 -17.92 -15.97
CA GLY A 336 21.90 -19.12 -16.79
C GLY A 336 21.67 -20.38 -15.96
N VAL A 337 21.18 -21.43 -16.62
CA VAL A 337 21.22 -22.79 -16.10
C VAL A 337 22.45 -23.47 -16.69
N VAL A 338 23.29 -24.02 -15.82
CA VAL A 338 24.43 -24.87 -16.20
C VAL A 338 23.94 -26.31 -16.13
N ASP A 339 23.99 -27.03 -17.25
CA ASP A 339 23.67 -28.46 -17.26
C ASP A 339 24.86 -29.33 -16.80
N GLY A 340 24.65 -30.64 -16.72
CA GLY A 340 25.66 -31.60 -16.25
C GLY A 340 26.91 -31.67 -17.13
N ASP A 341 26.83 -31.16 -18.36
CA ASP A 341 27.94 -31.09 -19.32
C ASP A 341 28.61 -29.70 -19.32
N GLY A 342 28.19 -28.80 -18.41
CA GLY A 342 28.73 -27.45 -18.29
C GLY A 342 28.18 -26.47 -19.33
N VAL A 343 27.16 -26.83 -20.11
CA VAL A 343 26.57 -25.95 -21.11
C VAL A 343 25.67 -24.92 -20.42
N ILE A 344 25.93 -23.65 -20.70
CA ILE A 344 25.16 -22.54 -20.14
C ILE A 344 24.00 -22.18 -21.08
N SER A 345 22.77 -22.34 -20.59
CA SER A 345 21.57 -21.83 -21.26
C SER A 345 21.04 -20.60 -20.52
N THR A 346 20.80 -19.49 -21.23
CA THR A 346 20.26 -18.27 -20.59
C THR A 346 18.80 -18.50 -20.17
N PHE A 347 18.53 -18.24 -18.90
CA PHE A 347 17.22 -18.46 -18.26
C PHE A 347 16.45 -17.17 -18.06
N GLY A 348 17.15 -16.06 -17.80
CA GLY A 348 16.52 -14.78 -17.54
C GLY A 348 17.48 -13.74 -16.97
N TRP A 349 16.92 -12.81 -16.19
CA TRP A 349 17.66 -11.75 -15.53
C TRP A 349 17.29 -11.66 -14.05
N ILE A 350 18.28 -11.39 -13.21
CA ILE A 350 18.12 -11.21 -11.76
C ILE A 350 18.36 -9.75 -11.37
N SER A 351 17.57 -9.26 -10.41
CA SER A 351 17.74 -7.95 -9.78
C SER A 351 19.08 -7.86 -9.03
N ARG A 352 19.68 -6.68 -8.94
CA ARG A 352 20.98 -6.47 -8.25
C ARG A 352 20.98 -6.89 -6.79
N ASN A 353 19.85 -6.73 -6.09
CA ASN A 353 19.68 -7.16 -4.71
C ASN A 353 19.29 -8.66 -4.58
N LEU A 354 19.31 -9.40 -5.69
CA LEU A 354 19.03 -10.84 -5.76
C LEU A 354 17.64 -11.26 -5.28
N GLU A 355 16.67 -10.33 -5.25
CA GLU A 355 15.31 -10.62 -4.77
C GLU A 355 14.37 -11.19 -5.83
N MET A 356 14.63 -10.93 -7.12
CA MET A 356 13.72 -11.31 -8.20
C MET A 356 14.46 -11.75 -9.46
N ILE A 357 14.05 -12.88 -10.04
CA ILE A 357 14.46 -13.36 -11.37
C ILE A 357 13.25 -13.31 -12.31
N ARG A 358 13.45 -12.86 -13.55
CA ARG A 358 12.44 -12.94 -14.61
C ARG A 358 12.96 -13.60 -15.87
N SER A 359 12.13 -14.47 -16.46
CA SER A 359 12.36 -14.99 -17.81
C SER A 359 11.81 -14.03 -18.88
N PRO A 360 12.28 -14.13 -20.14
CA PRO A 360 11.70 -13.38 -21.26
C PRO A 360 10.20 -13.64 -21.46
N ALA A 361 9.72 -14.83 -21.07
CA ALA A 361 8.33 -15.26 -21.24
C ALA A 361 7.42 -14.84 -20.07
N GLY A 362 7.94 -14.16 -19.05
CA GLY A 362 7.17 -13.66 -17.90
C GLY A 362 7.04 -14.63 -16.73
N ALA A 363 7.82 -15.71 -16.70
CA ALA A 363 7.99 -16.47 -15.47
C ALA A 363 8.82 -15.65 -14.47
N VAL A 364 8.46 -15.74 -13.19
CA VAL A 364 9.06 -14.95 -12.12
C VAL A 364 9.40 -15.84 -10.94
N TRP A 365 10.61 -15.68 -10.41
CA TRP A 365 11.05 -16.25 -9.15
C TRP A 365 11.34 -15.12 -8.17
N ILE A 366 10.93 -15.31 -6.91
CA ILE A 366 11.05 -14.31 -5.86
C ILE A 366 11.74 -14.97 -4.68
N ARG A 367 12.78 -14.32 -4.16
CA ARG A 367 13.47 -14.78 -2.96
C ARG A 367 12.52 -14.71 -1.76
N ILE A 368 12.27 -15.86 -1.12
CA ILE A 368 11.32 -15.96 0.00
C ILE A 368 11.97 -15.57 1.32
N VAL A 369 13.23 -15.96 1.53
CA VAL A 369 14.00 -15.75 2.77
C VAL A 369 15.25 -14.94 2.44
N GLU A 370 15.61 -13.99 3.29
CA GLU A 370 16.91 -13.35 3.20
C GLU A 370 17.95 -14.27 3.83
N ASP A 371 19.02 -14.55 3.09
CA ASP A 371 20.17 -15.18 3.70
C ASP A 371 20.78 -14.17 4.67
N HIS A 372 20.67 -14.44 5.96
CA HIS A 372 21.47 -13.76 6.98
C HIS A 372 22.89 -14.30 6.91
N PHE A 373 23.54 -14.07 5.77
CA PHE A 373 24.94 -14.37 5.60
C PHE A 373 25.71 -13.49 6.59
N SER A 374 26.53 -14.14 7.41
CA SER A 374 27.56 -13.43 8.13
C SER A 374 28.48 -12.71 7.13
N SER A 375 29.26 -11.73 7.58
CA SER A 375 30.27 -11.10 6.73
C SER A 375 31.25 -12.14 6.13
N GLU A 376 31.44 -13.27 6.81
CA GLU A 376 32.26 -14.40 6.38
C GLU A 376 31.59 -15.18 5.23
N ASP A 377 30.30 -15.47 5.35
CA ASP A 377 29.54 -16.15 4.28
C ASP A 377 29.40 -15.27 3.03
N GLN A 378 29.27 -13.95 3.20
CA GLN A 378 29.29 -13.00 2.07
C GLN A 378 30.63 -12.99 1.34
N ALA A 379 31.74 -13.00 2.08
CA ALA A 379 33.07 -13.07 1.50
C ALA A 379 33.27 -14.39 0.74
N ALA A 380 32.87 -15.52 1.33
CA ALA A 380 32.95 -16.84 0.69
C ALA A 380 32.10 -16.93 -0.59
N LEU A 381 30.90 -16.33 -0.61
CA LEU A 381 30.05 -16.27 -1.80
C LEU A 381 30.68 -15.39 -2.90
N ILE A 382 31.28 -14.25 -2.53
CA ILE A 382 31.97 -13.38 -3.49
C ILE A 382 33.18 -14.10 -4.07
N ASP A 383 34.02 -14.73 -3.25
CA ASP A 383 35.18 -15.51 -3.69
C ASP A 383 34.76 -16.63 -4.65
N PHE A 384 33.69 -17.37 -4.31
CA PHE A 384 33.12 -18.39 -5.19
C PHE A 384 32.64 -17.82 -6.54
N LEU A 385 31.98 -16.67 -6.54
CA LEU A 385 31.51 -16.00 -7.77
C LEU A 385 32.67 -15.44 -8.61
N GLU A 386 33.77 -15.03 -7.99
CA GLU A 386 34.97 -14.55 -8.68
C GLU A 386 35.78 -15.70 -9.30
N GLU A 387 35.86 -16.85 -8.64
CA GLU A 387 36.48 -18.07 -9.19
C GLU A 387 35.83 -18.48 -10.52
N TYR A 388 34.50 -18.36 -10.62
CA TYR A 388 33.74 -18.63 -11.84
C TYR A 388 33.69 -17.50 -12.87
N ARG A 389 34.25 -16.31 -12.58
CA ARG A 389 34.46 -15.25 -13.59
C ARG A 389 35.75 -15.46 -14.39
N GLY A 390 36.63 -16.36 -13.96
CA GLY A 390 37.92 -16.66 -14.58
C GLY A 390 37.95 -17.86 -15.53
N GLN A 391 36.81 -18.52 -15.75
CA GLN A 391 36.60 -19.59 -16.74
C GLN A 391 35.61 -19.13 -17.80
#